data_AF-A0A0G3BGN7-F1
#
_entry.id   AF-A0A0G3BGN7-F1
#
_cell.length_a   1.000
_cell.length_b   1.000
_cell.length_c   1.000
_cell.angle_alpha   90.00
_cell.angle_beta   90.00
_cell.angle_gamma   90.00
#
_symmetry.space_group_name_H-M   'P 1'
#
loop_
_entity.id
_entity.type
_entity.pdbx_description
1 polymer ?
#
loop_
_entity_poly.entity_id
_entity_poly.type
_entity_poly.pdbx_seq_one_letter_code
_entity_poly.pdbx_strand_id
1 'polypeptide(L)'
;MKSNTTALEDAELEALEARFAHRIGASLSLSAQDLPADVSERLRFAREQALARRKQQPATAAAQAPALVRVGHAAALGGPGKDAHKPWWWSIASLLPLVLLLAGLFLIEQLHDEQQAEEAADIDSALLADDLPPAAYTDPGFAEFLRDRQP
;
A
#
# COMPACT_ATOMS: atom_id res chain seq x y z
N MET A 1 -22.21 -46.44 9.60
CA MET A 1 -21.37 -45.91 10.70
C MET A 1 -20.30 -44.90 10.25
N LYS A 2 -19.80 -44.91 9.00
CA LYS A 2 -18.72 -43.99 8.57
C LYS A 2 -19.15 -42.52 8.34
N SER A 3 -20.42 -42.28 8.00
CA SER A 3 -20.94 -40.94 7.69
C SER A 3 -21.09 -40.00 8.87
N ASN A 4 -21.29 -40.52 10.09
CA ASN A 4 -21.39 -39.68 11.29
C ASN A 4 -20.03 -39.19 11.77
N THR A 5 -18.94 -39.92 11.49
CA THR A 5 -17.59 -39.52 11.90
C THR A 5 -17.10 -38.33 11.10
N THR A 6 -17.28 -38.34 9.77
CA THR A 6 -16.88 -37.20 8.92
C THR A 6 -17.66 -35.93 9.24
N ALA A 7 -18.97 -36.03 9.51
CA ALA A 7 -19.78 -34.86 9.86
C ALA A 7 -19.38 -34.22 11.20
N LEU A 8 -18.86 -35.02 12.14
CA LEU A 8 -18.32 -34.51 13.40
C LEU A 8 -16.96 -33.83 13.19
N GLU A 9 -16.09 -34.43 12.37
CA GLU A 9 -14.79 -33.84 12.00
C GLU A 9 -14.95 -32.51 11.25
N ASP A 10 -15.90 -32.41 10.32
CA ASP A 10 -16.22 -31.18 9.58
C ASP A 10 -16.73 -30.08 10.52
N ALA A 11 -17.61 -30.41 11.47
CA ALA A 11 -18.13 -29.45 12.44
C ALA A 11 -17.04 -28.97 13.43
N GLU A 12 -16.12 -29.85 13.82
CA GLU A 12 -14.96 -29.48 14.65
C GLU A 12 -13.99 -28.57 13.89
N LEU A 13 -13.78 -28.83 12.60
CA LEU A 13 -12.99 -27.98 11.71
C LEU A 13 -13.62 -26.60 11.57
N GLU A 14 -14.92 -26.51 11.28
CA GLU A 14 -15.65 -25.24 11.17
C GLU A 14 -15.59 -24.44 12.48
N ALA A 15 -15.73 -25.10 13.63
CA ALA A 15 -15.60 -24.46 14.94
C ALA A 15 -14.17 -23.95 15.20
N LEU A 16 -13.15 -24.62 14.68
CA LEU A 16 -11.75 -24.20 14.80
C LEU A 16 -11.47 -22.99 13.89
N GLU A 17 -11.94 -23.05 12.65
CA GLU A 17 -11.86 -21.94 11.68
C GLU A 17 -12.57 -20.69 12.18
N ALA A 18 -13.78 -20.84 12.73
CA ALA A 18 -14.55 -19.72 13.29
C ALA A 18 -13.80 -19.03 14.45
N ARG A 19 -13.20 -19.82 15.36
CA ARG A 19 -12.39 -19.28 16.46
C ARG A 19 -11.14 -18.57 15.96
N PHE A 20 -10.49 -19.12 14.94
CA PHE A 20 -9.32 -18.51 14.32
C PHE A 20 -9.67 -17.19 13.63
N ALA A 21 -10.72 -17.18 12.81
CA ALA A 21 -11.21 -15.98 12.14
C ALA A 21 -11.61 -14.90 13.15
N HIS A 22 -12.28 -15.27 14.24
CA HIS A 22 -12.65 -14.34 15.30
C HIS A 22 -11.41 -13.74 15.99
N ARG A 23 -10.37 -14.56 16.25
CA ARG A 23 -9.13 -14.07 16.86
C ARG A 23 -8.38 -13.10 15.96
N ILE A 24 -8.32 -13.38 14.65
CA ILE A 24 -7.72 -12.45 13.67
C ILE A 24 -8.53 -11.15 13.61
N GLY A 25 -9.85 -11.25 13.52
CA GLY A 25 -10.72 -10.07 13.49
C GLY A 25 -10.54 -9.20 14.72
N ALA A 26 -10.46 -9.80 15.91
CA ALA A 26 -10.22 -9.09 17.15
C ALA A 26 -8.83 -8.42 17.16
N SER A 27 -7.76 -9.11 16.75
CA SER A 27 -6.41 -8.52 16.71
C SER A 27 -6.31 -7.38 15.71
N LEU A 28 -6.96 -7.52 14.55
CA LEU A 28 -6.97 -6.48 13.52
C LEU A 28 -7.77 -5.26 13.98
N SER A 29 -8.90 -5.48 14.65
CA SER A 29 -9.72 -4.40 15.24
C SER A 29 -9.02 -3.66 16.38
N LEU A 30 -8.19 -4.36 17.16
CA LEU A 30 -7.38 -3.73 18.20
C LEU A 30 -6.26 -2.90 17.56
N SER A 31 -5.55 -3.47 16.59
CA SER A 31 -4.46 -2.79 15.88
C SER A 31 -4.95 -1.56 15.12
N ALA A 32 -6.17 -1.60 14.57
CA ALA A 32 -6.79 -0.47 13.90
C ALA A 32 -7.05 0.74 14.80
N GLN A 33 -7.11 0.57 16.14
CA GLN A 33 -7.28 1.67 17.09
C GLN A 33 -5.97 2.44 17.35
N ASP A 34 -4.82 1.81 17.09
CA ASP A 34 -3.49 2.37 17.30
C ASP A 34 -2.89 2.96 16.00
N LEU A 35 -3.72 3.14 14.97
CA LEU A 35 -3.28 3.74 13.72
C LEU A 35 -3.00 5.24 13.90
N PRO A 36 -1.88 5.75 13.38
CA PRO A 36 -1.63 7.19 13.30
C PRO A 36 -2.76 7.95 12.60
N ALA A 37 -2.99 9.19 13.06
CA ALA A 37 -4.12 10.00 12.62
C ALA A 37 -4.12 10.26 11.10
N ASP A 38 -2.95 10.47 10.50
CA ASP A 38 -2.77 10.69 9.06
C ASP A 38 -3.20 9.47 8.23
N VAL A 39 -2.85 8.25 8.66
CA VAL A 39 -3.26 7.00 8.00
C VAL A 39 -4.77 6.81 8.11
N SER A 40 -5.34 7.10 9.28
CA SER A 40 -6.78 7.00 9.51
C SER A 40 -7.59 7.92 8.56
N GLU A 41 -7.11 9.14 8.35
CA GLU A 41 -7.74 10.13 7.46
C GLU A 41 -7.60 9.71 5.98
N ARG A 42 -6.44 9.21 5.58
CA ARG A 42 -6.24 8.69 4.21
C ARG A 42 -7.16 7.50 3.92
N LEU A 43 -7.31 6.59 4.88
CA LEU A 43 -8.23 5.44 4.77
C LEU A 43 -9.70 5.89 4.71
N ARG A 44 -10.06 6.89 5.52
CA ARG A 44 -11.40 7.49 5.48
C ARG A 44 -11.68 8.09 4.10
N PHE A 45 -10.75 8.87 3.56
CA PHE A 45 -10.88 9.48 2.24
C PHE A 45 -10.99 8.41 1.14
N ALA A 46 -10.15 7.37 1.19
CA ALA A 46 -10.23 6.25 0.26
C ALA A 46 -11.58 5.50 0.35
N ARG A 47 -12.13 5.32 1.56
CA ARG A 47 -13.45 4.73 1.77
C ARG A 47 -14.55 5.58 1.16
N GLU A 48 -14.53 6.89 1.38
CA GLU A 48 -15.51 7.82 0.82
C GLU A 48 -15.45 7.80 -0.72
N GLN A 49 -14.25 7.80 -1.31
CA GLN A 49 -14.06 7.65 -2.76
C GLN A 49 -14.62 6.32 -3.29
N ALA A 50 -14.32 5.20 -2.63
CA ALA A 50 -14.81 3.88 -3.05
C ALA A 50 -16.35 3.80 -2.99
N LEU A 51 -16.96 4.36 -1.94
CA LEU A 51 -18.41 4.43 -1.80
C LEU A 51 -19.04 5.36 -2.85
N ALA A 52 -18.39 6.48 -3.17
CA ALA A 52 -18.84 7.38 -4.24
C ALA A 52 -18.83 6.68 -5.59
N ARG A 53 -17.75 5.96 -5.93
CA ARG A 53 -17.67 5.13 -7.15
C ARG A 53 -18.76 4.06 -7.20
N ARG A 54 -19.02 3.37 -6.07
CA ARG A 54 -20.10 2.37 -5.97
C ARG A 54 -21.49 2.99 -6.14
N LYS A 55 -21.72 4.20 -5.63
CA LYS A 55 -23.01 4.91 -5.78
C LYS A 55 -23.22 5.44 -7.21
N GLN A 56 -22.13 5.84 -7.88
CA GLN A 56 -22.15 6.28 -9.27
C GLN A 56 -22.33 5.11 -10.26
N GLN A 57 -22.02 3.89 -9.85
CA GLN A 57 -22.39 2.68 -10.57
C GLN A 57 -23.84 2.32 -10.23
N PRO A 58 -24.82 2.54 -11.13
CA PRO A 58 -26.18 2.03 -10.92
C PRO A 58 -26.12 0.51 -10.67
N ALA A 59 -27.06 -0.01 -9.88
CA ALA A 59 -27.12 -1.40 -9.42
C ALA A 59 -27.12 -2.47 -10.56
N THR A 60 -27.16 -2.04 -11.82
CA THR A 60 -26.87 -2.87 -13.00
C THR A 60 -25.39 -3.23 -13.17
N ALA A 61 -24.47 -2.59 -12.45
CA ALA A 61 -23.04 -2.94 -12.44
C ALA A 61 -22.69 -4.12 -11.52
N ALA A 62 -23.66 -4.68 -10.76
CA ALA A 62 -23.46 -5.96 -10.07
C ALA A 62 -23.28 -7.15 -11.04
N ALA A 63 -23.56 -6.95 -12.34
CA ALA A 63 -23.23 -7.88 -13.42
C ALA A 63 -21.89 -7.57 -14.11
N GLN A 64 -21.15 -6.55 -13.68
CA GLN A 64 -19.78 -6.29 -14.11
C GLN A 64 -18.84 -6.83 -13.04
N ALA A 65 -18.89 -8.15 -12.82
CA ALA A 65 -17.64 -8.87 -12.63
C ALA A 65 -16.69 -8.35 -13.73
N PRO A 66 -15.39 -8.11 -13.45
CA PRO A 66 -14.46 -7.78 -14.52
C PRO A 66 -14.76 -8.80 -15.60
N ALA A 67 -15.20 -8.35 -16.76
CA ALA A 67 -15.29 -9.23 -17.90
C ALA A 67 -13.86 -9.72 -18.01
N LEU A 68 -13.64 -10.93 -17.50
CA LEU A 68 -12.49 -11.73 -17.83
C LEU A 68 -12.63 -11.76 -19.32
N VAL A 69 -11.89 -10.86 -19.97
CA VAL A 69 -11.59 -10.99 -21.37
C VAL A 69 -11.01 -12.39 -21.37
N ARG A 70 -11.83 -13.34 -21.81
CA ARG A 70 -11.40 -14.68 -22.12
C ARG A 70 -10.56 -14.49 -23.37
N VAL A 71 -9.41 -13.85 -23.19
CA VAL A 71 -8.27 -14.01 -24.06
C VAL A 71 -8.12 -15.52 -24.06
N GLY A 72 -8.29 -16.12 -25.22
CA GLY A 72 -8.23 -17.57 -25.45
C GLY A 72 -6.83 -18.10 -25.19
N HIS A 73 -6.30 -17.86 -24.00
CA HIS A 73 -5.19 -18.56 -23.43
C HIS A 73 -5.85 -19.66 -22.61
N ALA A 74 -6.26 -20.70 -23.33
CA ALA A 74 -6.16 -22.02 -22.76
C ALA A 74 -4.76 -22.08 -22.13
N ALA A 75 -4.72 -21.97 -20.81
CA ALA A 75 -3.58 -22.41 -20.04
C ALA A 75 -3.38 -23.86 -20.50
N ALA A 76 -2.44 -24.05 -21.42
CA ALA A 76 -2.02 -25.35 -21.91
C ALA A 76 -1.22 -26.04 -20.79
N LEU A 77 -1.85 -26.18 -19.63
CA LEU A 77 -1.59 -27.24 -18.68
C LEU A 77 -1.85 -28.52 -19.47
N GLY A 78 -0.76 -29.24 -19.72
CA GLY A 78 -0.69 -30.32 -20.69
C GLY A 78 -1.88 -31.26 -20.58
N GLY A 79 -2.69 -31.30 -21.64
CA GLY A 79 -3.57 -32.43 -21.88
C GLY A 79 -2.71 -33.68 -22.12
N PRO A 80 -3.11 -34.85 -21.59
CA PRO A 80 -2.40 -36.12 -21.81
C PRO A 80 -2.65 -36.60 -23.25
N GLY A 81 -1.98 -35.96 -24.20
CA GLY A 81 -1.89 -36.38 -25.60
C GLY A 81 -0.47 -36.84 -25.85
N LYS A 82 -0.32 -38.16 -26.00
CA LYS A 82 0.90 -38.83 -26.45
C LYS A 82 1.33 -38.19 -27.78
N ASP A 83 2.63 -37.96 -27.92
CA ASP A 83 3.32 -37.71 -29.18
C ASP A 83 3.13 -36.31 -29.81
N ALA A 84 3.82 -35.31 -29.27
CA ALA A 84 4.30 -34.19 -30.06
C ALA A 84 5.52 -33.57 -29.36
N HIS A 85 6.65 -33.51 -30.07
CA HIS A 85 7.86 -32.82 -29.64
C HIS A 85 7.56 -31.33 -29.39
N LYS A 86 7.19 -31.00 -28.15
CA LYS A 86 6.94 -29.62 -27.74
C LYS A 86 8.29 -28.89 -27.77
N PRO A 87 8.44 -27.85 -28.61
CA PRO A 87 9.74 -27.26 -28.82
C PRO A 87 10.13 -26.47 -27.56
N TRP A 88 11.37 -26.67 -27.08
CA TRP A 88 11.86 -26.15 -25.79
C TRP A 88 11.65 -24.64 -25.60
N TRP A 89 11.66 -23.86 -26.68
CA TRP A 89 11.39 -22.41 -26.66
C TRP A 89 9.99 -22.03 -26.16
N TRP A 90 8.99 -22.91 -26.25
CA TRP A 90 7.66 -22.68 -25.64
C TRP A 90 7.71 -22.66 -24.10
N SER A 91 8.65 -23.41 -23.51
CA SER A 91 8.84 -23.38 -22.05
C SER A 91 9.44 -22.05 -21.61
N ILE A 92 10.33 -21.47 -22.43
CA ILE A 92 10.92 -20.14 -22.22
C ILE A 92 9.88 -19.04 -22.44
N ALA A 93 9.00 -19.19 -23.45
CA ALA A 93 7.91 -18.25 -23.69
C ALA A 93 6.94 -18.14 -22.50
N SER A 94 6.76 -19.22 -21.73
CA SER A 94 5.95 -19.18 -20.49
C SER A 94 6.57 -18.36 -19.35
N LEU A 95 7.89 -18.10 -19.41
CA LEU A 95 8.59 -17.25 -18.43
C LEU A 95 8.47 -15.75 -18.77
N LEU A 96 8.17 -15.42 -20.03
CA LEU A 96 8.05 -14.04 -20.51
C LEU A 96 7.12 -13.14 -19.66
N PRO A 97 5.90 -13.54 -19.28
CA PRO A 97 5.04 -12.69 -18.45
C PRO A 97 5.60 -12.46 -17.05
N LEU A 98 6.30 -13.45 -16.46
CA LEU A 98 6.95 -13.30 -15.16
C LEU A 98 8.13 -12.31 -15.23
N VAL A 99 8.92 -12.40 -16.30
CA VAL A 99 10.04 -11.47 -16.54
C VAL A 99 9.51 -10.05 -16.78
N LEU A 100 8.45 -9.87 -17.58
CA LEU A 100 7.81 -8.57 -17.78
C LEU A 100 7.30 -7.97 -16.46
N LEU A 101 6.70 -8.79 -15.60
CA LEU A 101 6.20 -8.36 -14.30
C LEU A 101 7.34 -7.84 -13.41
N LEU A 102 8.43 -8.61 -13.30
CA LEU A 102 9.59 -8.23 -12.50
C LEU A 102 10.28 -6.98 -13.06
N ALA A 103 10.43 -6.89 -14.39
CA ALA A 103 11.00 -5.73 -15.05
C ALA A 103 10.13 -4.48 -14.87
N GLY A 104 8.80 -4.61 -15.00
CA GLY A 104 7.85 -3.54 -14.75
C GLY A 104 7.88 -3.06 -13.29
N LEU A 105 7.96 -3.99 -12.33
CA LEU A 105 8.08 -3.66 -10.91
C LEU A 105 9.39 -2.90 -10.61
N PHE A 106 10.51 -3.38 -11.13
CA PHE A 106 11.82 -2.73 -10.98
C PHE A 106 11.85 -1.32 -11.61
N LEU A 107 11.21 -1.14 -12.77
CA LEU A 107 11.15 0.15 -13.45
C LEU A 107 10.31 1.18 -12.66
N ILE A 108 9.22 0.75 -12.02
CA ILE A 108 8.38 1.61 -11.16
C ILE A 108 9.16 2.03 -9.91
N GLU A 109 9.95 1.12 -9.32
CA GLU A 109 10.78 1.41 -8.16
C GLU A 109 11.82 2.49 -8.48
N GLN A 110 12.51 2.39 -9.62
CA GLN A 110 13.48 3.39 -10.07
C GLN A 110 12.87 4.79 -10.26
N LEU A 111 11.57 4.88 -10.55
CA LEU A 111 10.86 6.15 -10.70
C LEU A 111 10.49 6.81 -9.36
N HIS A 112 10.70 6.13 -8.23
CA HIS A 112 10.38 6.64 -6.89
C HIS A 112 11.60 7.22 -6.13
N ASP A 113 12.78 7.29 -6.75
CA ASP A 113 14.03 7.68 -6.07
C ASP A 113 14.28 9.21 -5.94
N GLU A 114 13.36 10.09 -6.34
CA GLU A 114 13.60 11.56 -6.32
C GLU A 114 12.52 12.41 -5.61
N GLN A 115 11.75 11.87 -4.65
CA GLN A 115 10.71 12.66 -3.95
C GLN A 115 10.71 12.59 -2.42
N GLN A 116 11.84 12.28 -1.78
CA GLN A 116 11.91 12.25 -0.30
C GLN A 116 13.06 13.06 0.32
N ALA A 117 13.52 14.13 -0.34
CA ALA A 117 14.61 14.96 0.22
C ALA A 117 14.43 16.48 0.13
N GLU A 118 13.24 17.02 -0.18
CA GLU A 118 13.07 18.48 -0.32
C GLU A 118 11.92 19.13 0.47
N GLU A 119 11.04 18.40 1.17
CA GLU A 119 9.97 19.06 1.95
C GLU A 119 10.40 19.46 3.38
N ALA A 120 11.57 19.05 3.86
CA ALA A 120 12.04 19.35 5.22
C ALA A 120 12.99 20.57 5.34
N ALA A 121 13.46 21.14 4.23
CA ALA A 121 14.47 22.21 4.24
C ALA A 121 13.88 23.64 4.13
N ASP A 122 12.67 23.78 3.55
CA ASP A 122 12.08 25.10 3.34
C ASP A 122 11.56 25.73 4.64
N ILE A 123 11.13 24.92 5.60
CA ILE A 123 10.60 25.43 6.88
C ILE A 123 11.73 25.86 7.83
N ASP A 124 12.85 25.13 7.85
CA ASP A 124 13.99 25.44 8.73
C ASP A 124 14.82 26.63 8.20
N SER A 125 14.90 26.78 6.87
CA SER A 125 15.57 27.95 6.26
C SER A 125 14.79 29.26 6.46
N ALA A 126 13.46 29.23 6.51
CA ALA A 126 12.66 30.40 6.89
C ALA A 126 12.83 30.78 8.37
N LEU A 127 13.23 29.84 9.23
CA LEU A 127 13.55 30.05 10.65
C LEU A 127 15.01 30.48 10.88
N LEU A 128 15.95 30.00 10.06
CA LEU A 128 17.38 30.32 10.12
C LEU A 128 17.78 31.58 9.32
N ALA A 129 16.95 32.00 8.36
CA ALA A 129 17.17 33.19 7.52
C ALA A 129 16.25 34.37 7.87
N ASP A 130 15.54 34.32 9.01
CA ASP A 130 14.83 35.50 9.49
C ASP A 130 15.85 36.60 9.81
N ASP A 131 15.90 37.56 8.89
CA ASP A 131 16.81 38.69 8.89
C ASP A 131 16.39 39.59 10.06
N LEU A 132 17.11 39.50 11.18
CA LEU A 132 16.88 40.39 12.32
C LEU A 132 16.98 41.84 11.79
N PRO A 133 15.89 42.62 11.84
CA PRO A 133 15.90 43.96 11.27
C PRO A 133 17.03 44.77 11.90
N PRO A 134 17.77 45.60 11.14
CA PRO A 134 18.95 46.32 11.64
C PRO A 134 18.69 47.20 12.87
N ALA A 135 17.42 47.48 13.18
CA ALA A 135 16.99 48.12 14.42
C ALA A 135 17.29 47.30 15.70
N ALA A 136 17.43 45.97 15.61
CA ALA A 136 17.77 45.10 16.74
C ALA A 136 19.22 45.30 17.23
N TYR A 137 20.12 45.75 16.36
CA TYR A 137 21.49 46.10 16.72
C TYR A 137 21.62 47.49 17.37
N THR A 138 20.55 48.29 17.37
CA THR A 138 20.52 49.63 17.97
C THR A 138 19.76 49.68 19.30
N ASP A 139 19.50 48.52 19.93
CA ASP A 139 18.90 48.52 21.26
C ASP A 139 19.82 49.20 22.27
N PRO A 140 19.37 50.23 23.02
CA PRO A 140 20.15 50.86 24.08
C PRO A 140 20.77 49.87 25.08
N GLY A 141 20.18 48.68 25.27
CA GLY A 141 20.77 47.63 26.12
C GLY A 141 22.10 47.07 25.62
N PHE A 142 22.30 46.95 24.30
CA PHE A 142 23.56 46.44 23.72
C PHE A 142 24.71 47.45 23.87
N ALA A 143 24.39 48.75 23.87
CA ALA A 143 25.36 49.81 24.11
C ALA A 143 25.88 49.81 25.56
N GLU A 144 25.04 49.47 26.55
CA GLU A 144 25.50 49.27 27.94
C GLU A 144 26.41 48.04 28.07
N PHE A 145 26.10 46.94 27.40
CA PHE A 145 26.93 45.73 27.41
C PHE A 145 28.34 45.95 26.85
N LEU A 146 28.48 46.78 25.81
CA LEU A 146 29.79 47.17 25.28
C LEU A 146 30.55 48.11 26.23
N ARG A 147 29.84 48.88 27.05
CA ARG A 147 30.42 49.82 28.01
C ARG A 147 30.91 49.12 29.28
N ASP A 148 30.22 48.06 29.70
CA ASP A 148 30.59 47.24 30.87
C ASP A 148 31.79 46.31 30.59
N ARG A 149 32.08 46.03 29.31
CA ARG A 149 33.25 45.23 28.88
C ARG A 149 34.49 46.04 28.50
N GLN A 150 34.44 47.37 28.55
CA GLN A 150 35.65 48.19 28.43
C GLN A 150 36.34 48.23 29.81
N PRO A 151 37.58 47.71 29.96
CA PRO A 151 38.37 47.89 31.17
C PRO A 151 38.82 49.34 31.37
#